data_AF-A0A1H1IJH8-F1
#
_entry.id   AF-A0A1H1IJH8-F1
#
_cell.length_a   1.000
_cell.length_b   1.000
_cell.length_c   1.000
_cell.angle_alpha   90.00
_cell.angle_beta   90.00
_cell.angle_gamma   90.00
#
_symmetry.space_group_name_H-M   'P 1'
#
loop_
_entity.id
_entity.type
_entity.pdbx_description
1 polymer ?
#
loop_
_entity_poly.entity_id
_entity_poly.type
_entity_poly.pdbx_seq_one_letter_code
_entity_poly.pdbx_strand_id
1 'polypeptide(L)'
;MKIAHEHEQKETLAFSVFYPDHPPRTESALFRKTKHHLVAVLDTPCWVCGTKEKREVHHWHAEWADSEGIDWDKMRALHPAFPWSTFNEPSDFIDSEYNMRILCEKHHRGVGHGIHMVPLPIWEMQRIKRDDFIFSEDEKEQA
;
A
#
# COMPACT_ATOMS: atom_id res chain seq x y z
N MET A 1 16.70 -16.55 19.41
CA MET A 1 16.49 -15.19 19.94
C MET A 1 15.36 -15.21 20.96
N LYS A 2 15.48 -14.51 22.09
CA LYS A 2 14.45 -14.48 23.13
C LYS A 2 13.53 -13.29 22.83
N ILE A 3 12.25 -13.54 22.55
CA ILE A 3 11.20 -12.52 22.39
C ILE A 3 11.28 -11.61 23.63
N ALA A 4 11.63 -10.36 23.43
CA ALA A 4 12.02 -9.44 24.49
C ALA A 4 10.76 -8.81 25.08
N HIS A 5 10.16 -9.48 26.07
CA HIS A 5 8.94 -9.01 26.73
C HIS A 5 7.72 -8.86 25.79
N GLU A 6 7.74 -9.47 24.61
CA GLU A 6 6.58 -9.52 23.71
C GLU A 6 5.78 -10.82 23.90
N HIS A 7 4.51 -10.81 23.51
CA HIS A 7 3.64 -11.98 23.48
C HIS A 7 3.18 -12.24 22.04
N GLU A 8 3.06 -13.51 21.66
CA GLU A 8 2.55 -13.88 20.35
C GLU A 8 1.04 -13.62 20.29
N GLN A 9 0.60 -12.95 19.22
CA GLN A 9 -0.80 -12.82 18.85
C GLN A 9 -1.01 -13.49 17.50
N LYS A 10 -1.81 -14.55 17.48
CA LYS A 10 -2.13 -15.32 16.29
C LYS A 10 -3.60 -15.16 15.93
N GLU A 11 -3.88 -14.74 14.71
CA GLU A 11 -5.23 -14.45 14.23
C GLU A 11 -5.55 -15.19 12.93
N THR A 12 -6.84 -15.49 12.74
CA THR A 12 -7.42 -15.95 11.47
C THR A 12 -8.50 -14.96 11.07
N LEU A 13 -8.34 -14.32 9.90
CA LEU A 13 -9.29 -13.35 9.38
C LEU A 13 -10.08 -13.94 8.21
N ALA A 14 -11.41 -13.77 8.24
CA ALA A 14 -12.30 -14.12 7.15
C ALA A 14 -13.28 -12.97 6.92
N PHE A 15 -13.36 -12.45 5.70
CA PHE A 15 -14.24 -11.35 5.34
C PHE A 15 -14.94 -11.61 4.00
N SER A 16 -16.12 -11.03 3.87
CA SER A 16 -16.87 -10.95 2.62
C SER A 16 -17.15 -9.48 2.33
N VAL A 17 -16.71 -9.01 1.17
CA VAL A 17 -16.92 -7.63 0.72
C VAL A 17 -17.58 -7.69 -0.65
N PHE A 18 -18.60 -6.85 -0.86
CA PHE A 18 -19.17 -6.66 -2.19
C PHE A 18 -18.29 -5.69 -2.95
N TYR A 19 -17.66 -6.20 -4.00
CA TYR A 19 -16.79 -5.42 -4.86
C TYR A 19 -17.63 -4.77 -5.98
N PRO A 20 -17.44 -3.46 -6.28
CA PRO A 20 -18.15 -2.84 -7.39
C PRO A 20 -17.74 -3.51 -8.71
N ASP A 21 -18.67 -3.57 -9.66
CA ASP A 21 -18.36 -4.04 -11.01
C ASP A 21 -17.42 -3.04 -11.70
N HIS A 22 -16.44 -3.54 -12.45
CA HIS A 22 -15.47 -2.69 -13.12
C HIS A 22 -14.99 -3.36 -14.43
N PRO A 23 -14.57 -2.57 -15.44
CA PRO A 23 -13.94 -3.11 -16.64
C PRO A 23 -12.65 -3.91 -16.30
N PRO A 24 -12.16 -4.78 -17.20
CA PRO A 24 -10.85 -5.40 -17.03
C PRO A 24 -9.75 -4.34 -16.91
N ARG A 25 -8.85 -4.53 -15.92
CA ARG A 25 -7.76 -3.59 -15.68
C ARG A 25 -6.77 -3.56 -16.83
N THR A 26 -6.47 -2.36 -17.31
CA THR A 26 -5.27 -2.06 -18.10
C THR A 26 -4.55 -0.87 -17.47
N GLU A 27 -3.21 -0.87 -17.47
CA GLU A 27 -2.47 0.26 -16.90
C GLU A 27 -2.74 1.54 -17.72
N SER A 28 -3.26 2.58 -17.07
CA SER A 28 -3.44 3.88 -17.70
C SER A 28 -2.09 4.49 -18.11
N ALA A 29 -2.11 5.49 -18.99
CA ALA A 29 -0.90 6.25 -19.31
C ALA A 29 -0.33 6.97 -18.07
N LEU A 30 -1.21 7.48 -17.20
CA LEU A 30 -0.83 8.13 -15.96
C LEU A 30 -0.16 7.14 -15.00
N PHE A 31 -0.74 5.96 -14.78
CA PHE A 31 -0.15 4.93 -13.91
C PHE A 31 1.26 4.56 -14.34
N ARG A 32 1.48 4.32 -15.64
CA ARG A 32 2.80 4.00 -16.19
C ARG A 32 3.81 5.12 -15.95
N LYS A 33 3.40 6.37 -16.17
CA LYS A 33 4.23 7.55 -15.91
C LYS A 33 4.56 7.67 -14.43
N THR A 34 3.56 7.59 -13.54
CA THR A 34 3.70 7.63 -12.08
C THR A 34 4.66 6.54 -11.59
N LYS A 35 4.45 5.29 -12.02
CA LYS A 35 5.32 4.15 -11.69
C LYS A 35 6.76 4.38 -12.12
N HIS A 36 6.97 4.84 -13.36
CA HIS A 36 8.31 5.13 -13.85
C HIS A 36 8.96 6.27 -13.06
N HIS A 37 8.24 7.35 -12.79
CA HIS A 37 8.78 8.48 -12.04
C HIS A 37 9.17 8.08 -10.62
N LEU A 38 8.29 7.43 -9.87
CA LEU A 38 8.56 7.05 -8.48
C LEU A 38 9.67 6.00 -8.36
N VAL A 39 9.67 4.97 -9.21
CA VAL A 39 10.60 3.83 -9.08
C VAL A 39 11.92 4.06 -9.81
N ALA A 40 11.89 4.57 -11.04
CA ALA A 40 13.08 4.66 -11.88
C ALA A 40 13.76 6.04 -11.86
N VAL A 41 12.99 7.12 -11.74
CA VAL A 41 13.54 8.49 -11.75
C VAL A 41 13.93 8.94 -10.35
N LEU A 42 13.00 8.87 -9.40
CA LEU A 42 13.25 9.26 -8.01
C LEU A 42 13.98 8.18 -7.22
N ASP A 43 14.03 6.96 -7.75
CA ASP A 43 14.62 5.80 -7.09
C ASP A 43 14.09 5.63 -5.65
N THR A 44 12.78 5.86 -5.48
CA THR A 44 12.11 5.91 -4.18
C THR A 44 12.19 4.52 -3.53
N PRO A 45 12.70 4.38 -2.31
CA PRO A 45 12.79 3.09 -1.65
C PRO A 45 11.41 2.60 -1.16
N CYS A 46 11.32 1.31 -0.84
CA CYS A 46 10.17 0.79 -0.11
C CYS A 46 9.91 1.61 1.15
N TRP A 47 8.68 2.06 1.32
CA TRP A 47 8.27 2.89 2.45
C TRP A 47 8.42 2.17 3.80
N VAL A 48 8.31 0.84 3.86
CA VAL A 48 8.42 0.11 5.13
C VAL A 48 9.87 -0.13 5.52
N CYS A 49 10.68 -0.75 4.67
CA CYS A 49 12.04 -1.21 5.03
C CYS A 49 13.19 -0.51 4.30
N GLY A 50 12.91 0.44 3.42
CA GLY A 50 13.96 1.18 2.71
C GLY A 50 14.62 0.44 1.53
N THR A 51 14.27 -0.83 1.25
CA THR A 51 14.88 -1.57 0.12
C THR A 51 14.53 -0.96 -1.24
N LYS A 52 15.48 -1.04 -2.17
CA LYS A 52 15.29 -0.66 -3.59
C LYS A 52 15.05 -1.88 -4.50
N GLU A 53 15.08 -3.08 -3.93
CA GLU A 53 14.85 -4.33 -4.65
C GLU A 53 13.37 -4.64 -4.78
N LYS A 54 12.98 -5.18 -5.94
CA LYS A 54 11.62 -5.68 -6.23
C LYS A 54 10.50 -4.73 -5.78
N ARG A 55 10.65 -3.45 -6.14
CA ARG A 55 9.68 -2.39 -5.81
C ARG A 55 8.47 -2.40 -6.73
N GLU A 56 7.33 -2.12 -6.15
CA GLU A 56 6.01 -2.02 -6.76
C GLU A 56 5.36 -0.70 -6.29
N VAL A 57 4.41 -0.21 -7.07
CA VAL A 57 3.54 0.92 -6.70
C VAL A 57 2.22 0.37 -6.19
N HIS A 58 1.76 0.86 -5.05
CA HIS A 58 0.50 0.49 -4.40
C HIS A 58 -0.40 1.72 -4.26
N HIS A 59 -1.67 1.58 -4.63
CA HIS A 59 -2.71 2.60 -4.47
C HIS A 59 -3.07 2.77 -2.98
N TRP A 60 -2.91 3.96 -2.40
CA TRP A 60 -2.92 4.12 -0.93
C TRP A 60 -4.26 4.53 -0.31
N HIS A 61 -4.98 5.47 -0.92
CA HIS A 61 -6.25 6.01 -0.42
C HIS A 61 -7.47 5.45 -1.15
N ALA A 62 -7.29 5.06 -2.41
CA ALA A 62 -8.33 4.50 -3.26
C ALA A 62 -7.72 3.48 -4.22
N GLU A 63 -8.18 2.25 -4.15
CA GLU A 63 -7.79 1.19 -5.09
C GLU A 63 -8.41 1.44 -6.46
N TRP A 64 -7.71 1.04 -7.51
CA TRP A 64 -8.24 1.16 -8.88
C TRP A 64 -9.55 0.42 -9.04
N ALA A 65 -9.63 -0.79 -8.47
CA ALA A 65 -10.73 -1.68 -8.73
C ALA A 65 -12.00 -1.29 -7.91
N ASP A 66 -11.88 -0.34 -6.97
CA ASP A 66 -12.99 0.27 -6.25
C ASP A 66 -13.54 1.54 -6.93
N SER A 67 -13.02 1.94 -8.10
CA SER A 67 -13.28 3.26 -8.72
C SER A 67 -14.77 3.62 -8.85
N GLU A 68 -15.60 2.66 -9.22
CA GLU A 68 -17.04 2.83 -9.42
C GLU A 68 -17.83 2.91 -8.10
N GLY A 69 -17.20 2.58 -6.97
CA GLY A 69 -17.77 2.69 -5.63
C GLY A 69 -17.41 3.99 -4.89
N ILE A 70 -16.55 4.84 -5.47
CA ILE A 70 -16.00 6.02 -4.79
C ILE A 70 -16.97 7.20 -4.81
N ASP A 71 -17.22 7.77 -3.63
CA ASP A 71 -17.81 9.09 -3.47
C ASP A 71 -16.74 10.18 -3.58
N TRP A 72 -16.69 10.86 -4.72
CA TRP A 72 -15.69 11.88 -5.02
C TRP A 72 -15.84 13.16 -4.21
N ASP A 73 -17.03 13.47 -3.67
CA ASP A 73 -17.20 14.61 -2.77
C ASP A 73 -16.54 14.32 -1.41
N LYS A 74 -16.66 13.08 -0.93
CA LYS A 74 -15.93 12.65 0.27
C LYS A 74 -14.42 12.64 0.04
N MET A 75 -13.95 12.16 -1.11
CA MET A 75 -12.53 12.19 -1.45
C MET A 75 -11.99 13.62 -1.46
N ARG A 76 -12.74 14.58 -2.02
CA ARG A 76 -12.41 16.01 -1.98
C ARG A 76 -12.22 16.54 -0.56
N ALA A 77 -13.16 16.20 0.33
CA ALA A 77 -13.11 16.65 1.72
C ALA A 77 -11.95 16.02 2.50
N LEU A 78 -11.63 14.74 2.26
CA LEU A 78 -10.55 14.01 2.94
C LEU A 78 -9.16 14.37 2.42
N HIS A 79 -9.05 14.74 1.14
CA HIS A 79 -7.78 15.01 0.47
C HIS A 79 -7.72 16.43 -0.10
N PRO A 80 -7.84 17.49 0.73
CA PRO A 80 -7.87 18.87 0.24
C PRO A 80 -6.55 19.32 -0.41
N ALA A 81 -5.46 18.60 -0.17
CA ALA A 81 -4.15 18.86 -0.75
C ALA A 81 -3.97 18.30 -2.17
N PHE A 82 -4.88 17.43 -2.64
CA PHE A 82 -4.88 16.99 -4.03
C PHE A 82 -5.35 18.16 -4.93
N PRO A 83 -4.74 18.38 -6.11
CA PRO A 83 -5.11 19.47 -7.01
C PRO A 83 -6.45 19.19 -7.73
N TRP A 84 -7.57 19.32 -7.01
CA TRP A 84 -8.91 19.02 -7.53
C TRP A 84 -9.32 19.87 -8.75
N SER A 85 -8.66 21.00 -8.99
CA SER A 85 -8.87 21.80 -10.20
C SER A 85 -8.41 21.10 -11.48
N THR A 86 -7.57 20.07 -11.38
CA THR A 86 -7.10 19.26 -12.52
C THR A 86 -7.81 17.92 -12.64
N PHE A 87 -8.80 17.63 -11.77
CA PHE A 87 -9.53 16.37 -11.75
C PHE A 87 -10.64 16.37 -12.82
N ASN A 88 -10.55 15.45 -13.78
CA ASN A 88 -11.54 15.26 -14.84
C ASN A 88 -12.17 13.86 -14.77
N GLU A 89 -11.37 12.84 -14.43
CA GLU A 89 -11.82 11.45 -14.37
C GLU A 89 -11.18 10.70 -13.18
N PRO A 90 -11.78 9.58 -12.70
CA PRO A 90 -11.27 8.81 -11.56
C PRO A 90 -9.77 8.52 -11.57
N SER A 91 -9.23 8.20 -12.76
CA SER A 91 -7.81 7.86 -12.91
C SER A 91 -6.87 9.03 -12.56
N ASP A 92 -7.32 10.28 -12.69
CA ASP A 92 -6.53 11.46 -12.34
C ASP A 92 -6.15 11.49 -10.86
N PHE A 93 -7.00 10.95 -9.98
CA PHE A 93 -6.66 10.76 -8.57
C PHE A 93 -6.02 9.38 -8.34
N ILE A 94 -6.70 8.32 -8.78
CA ILE A 94 -6.35 6.94 -8.48
C ILE A 94 -4.91 6.64 -8.91
N ASP A 95 -4.52 7.01 -10.13
CA ASP A 95 -3.21 6.67 -10.68
C ASP A 95 -2.14 7.76 -10.45
N SER A 96 -2.48 8.81 -9.72
CA SER A 96 -1.55 9.91 -9.42
C SER A 96 -0.50 9.54 -8.38
N GLU A 97 0.62 10.24 -8.40
CA GLU A 97 1.65 10.13 -7.34
C GLU A 97 1.10 10.43 -5.94
N TYR A 98 0.07 11.28 -5.83
CA TYR A 98 -0.60 11.58 -4.56
C TYR A 98 -1.19 10.33 -3.90
N ASN A 99 -1.70 9.40 -4.71
CA ASN A 99 -2.34 8.18 -4.26
C ASN A 99 -1.39 6.96 -4.28
N MET A 100 -0.08 7.15 -4.43
CA MET A 100 0.85 6.04 -4.61
C MET A 100 1.84 5.90 -3.47
N ARG A 101 2.07 4.66 -3.05
CA ARG A 101 3.11 4.28 -2.10
C ARG A 101 4.02 3.22 -2.71
N ILE A 102 5.33 3.40 -2.57
CA ILE A 102 6.31 2.39 -3.00
C ILE A 102 6.47 1.33 -1.93
N LEU A 103 6.24 0.07 -2.31
CA LEU A 103 6.39 -1.10 -1.45
C LEU A 103 7.23 -2.15 -2.17
N CYS A 104 8.05 -2.91 -1.45
CA CYS A 104 8.66 -4.11 -2.04
C CYS A 104 7.65 -5.27 -2.00
N GLU A 105 7.91 -6.32 -2.79
CA GLU A 105 7.08 -7.52 -2.85
C GLU A 105 6.66 -8.06 -1.46
N LYS A 106 7.58 -8.09 -0.47
CA LYS A 106 7.26 -8.51 0.93
C LYS A 106 6.19 -7.64 1.57
N HIS A 107 6.32 -6.31 1.49
CA HIS A 107 5.41 -5.37 2.16
C HIS A 107 4.16 -5.03 1.34
N HIS A 108 4.13 -5.35 0.06
CA HIS A 108 2.94 -5.19 -0.79
C HIS A 108 2.02 -6.41 -0.68
N ARG A 109 2.54 -7.60 -0.97
CA ARG A 109 1.74 -8.83 -1.17
C ARG A 109 2.27 -10.06 -0.44
N GLY A 110 3.33 -9.92 0.37
CA GLY A 110 3.91 -11.01 1.13
C GLY A 110 2.94 -11.56 2.18
N VAL A 111 2.84 -12.88 2.29
CA VAL A 111 2.00 -13.52 3.31
C VAL A 111 2.49 -13.09 4.70
N GLY A 112 1.58 -12.60 5.54
CA GLY A 112 1.90 -12.11 6.89
C GLY A 112 2.59 -10.74 6.96
N HIS A 113 2.83 -10.07 5.83
CA HIS A 113 3.55 -8.78 5.78
C HIS A 113 2.94 -7.74 4.83
N GLY A 114 2.27 -8.21 3.78
CA GLY A 114 1.72 -7.38 2.73
C GLY A 114 0.58 -6.51 3.24
N ILE A 115 0.45 -5.30 2.69
CA ILE A 115 -0.67 -4.42 3.02
C ILE A 115 -2.02 -5.02 2.62
N HIS A 116 -2.05 -5.87 1.60
CA HIS A 116 -3.24 -6.64 1.23
C HIS A 116 -3.49 -7.88 2.11
N MET A 117 -2.57 -8.20 3.02
CA MET A 117 -2.60 -9.43 3.82
C MET A 117 -2.80 -9.18 5.32
N VAL A 118 -2.49 -7.98 5.80
CA VAL A 118 -2.45 -7.62 7.22
C VAL A 118 -3.29 -6.36 7.46
N PRO A 119 -4.19 -6.34 8.47
CA PRO A 119 -4.95 -5.14 8.80
C PRO A 119 -4.04 -3.93 9.02
N LEU A 120 -4.44 -2.77 8.49
CA LEU A 120 -3.61 -1.56 8.42
C LEU A 120 -2.90 -1.21 9.76
N PRO A 121 -3.56 -1.20 10.94
CA PRO A 121 -2.88 -0.88 12.19
C PRO A 121 -1.73 -1.83 12.54
N ILE A 122 -1.88 -3.12 12.22
CA ILE A 122 -0.83 -4.13 12.42
C ILE A 122 0.26 -3.96 11.36
N TRP A 123 -0.13 -3.71 10.10
CA TRP A 123 0.81 -3.52 9.00
C TRP A 123 1.76 -2.34 9.21
N GLU A 124 1.25 -1.21 9.74
CA GLU A 124 2.04 0.01 10.00
C GLU A 124 3.18 -0.21 11.00
N MET A 125 3.01 -1.13 11.97
CA MET A 125 4.04 -1.42 12.98
C MET A 125 5.35 -1.89 12.35
N GLN A 126 5.33 -2.53 11.18
CA GLN A 126 6.54 -2.99 10.48
C GLN A 126 7.52 -1.86 10.14
N ARG A 127 7.03 -0.63 9.96
CA ARG A 127 7.86 0.55 9.65
C ARG A 127 8.43 1.21 10.90
N ILE A 128 7.67 1.20 12.00
CA ILE A 128 7.99 1.95 13.22
C ILE A 128 8.50 1.06 14.36
N LYS A 129 8.65 -0.24 14.10
CA LYS A 129 9.21 -1.19 15.06
C LYS A 129 10.63 -0.80 15.44
N ARG A 130 11.01 -1.14 16.67
CA ARG A 130 12.41 -1.10 17.11
C ARG A 130 13.21 -2.15 16.35
N ASP A 131 14.52 -1.96 16.24
CA ASP A 131 15.41 -2.90 15.54
C ASP A 131 15.42 -4.30 16.17
N ASP A 132 15.16 -4.41 17.48
CA ASP A 132 15.10 -5.66 18.23
C ASP A 132 13.72 -6.34 18.21
N PHE A 133 12.70 -5.69 17.65
CA PHE A 133 11.33 -6.22 17.62
C PHE A 133 11.14 -7.18 16.44
N ILE A 134 10.70 -8.39 16.76
CA ILE A 134 10.36 -9.42 15.77
C ILE A 134 8.88 -9.27 15.43
N PHE A 135 8.56 -8.91 14.18
CA PHE A 135 7.17 -8.70 13.77
C PHE A 135 6.43 -10.02 13.51
N SER A 136 7.12 -11.00 12.92
CA SER A 136 6.57 -12.28 12.51
C SER A 136 7.61 -13.40 12.63
N GLU A 137 7.14 -14.65 12.62
CA GLU A 137 7.98 -15.83 12.79
C GLU A 137 9.16 -15.92 11.79
N ASP A 138 8.96 -15.54 10.53
CA ASP A 138 10.00 -15.59 9.48
C ASP A 138 11.15 -14.61 9.70
N GLU A 139 10.96 -13.62 10.59
CA GLU A 139 12.00 -12.66 10.95
C GLU A 139 12.92 -13.17 12.07
N LYS A 140 12.53 -14.25 12.77
CA LYS A 140 13.36 -14.86 13.83
C LYS A 140 14.66 -15.45 13.32
N GLU A 141 14.72 -15.87 12.06
CA GLU A 141 15.87 -16.51 11.43
C GLU A 141 16.84 -15.52 10.76
N GLN A 142 16.47 -14.24 10.70
CA GLN A 142 17.25 -13.18 10.03
C GLN A 142 18.00 -12.26 11.01
N ALA A 143 17.95 -12.58 12.31
CA ALA A 143 18.56 -11.82 13.41
C ALA A 143 19.69 -12.58 14.10
#